data_AF-A0A7Y1VW17-F1
#
_entry.id   AF-A0A7Y1VW17-F1
#
_cell.length_a   1.000
_cell.length_b   1.000
_cell.length_c   1.000
_cell.angle_alpha   90.00
_cell.angle_beta   90.00
_cell.angle_gamma   90.00
#
_symmetry.space_group_name_H-M   'P 1'
#
loop_
_entity.id
_entity.type
_entity.pdbx_description
1 polymer ?
#
loop_
_entity_poly.entity_id
_entity_poly.type
_entity_poly.pdbx_seq_one_letter_code
_entity_poly.pdbx_strand_id
1 'polypeptide(L)'
;IDKIYHRRNPLWHFTVVGRPPQEDSGFGYLIHQLVGPLLPSEFPGIKELHAVDVAGVHPLLLAIGSERYMPFRQSQPEEILTQANHLLGSGQTSLAKYLWIAAADDDPHWSTSDIPGFFRHMLERVDWKRDLHFQTRTTIDTLDYSGSGWNAGSKLVVAVCGEKIRSLATEIESSLRLPQTCKTAELIDPGILVVEHKSFEDYGTTQNEIEELTSTLEKQNMSGFPLIVLVDDATFVSRNYENFLWVTFTRSNPSHDIYGVESFFENKHWGCRGPLIIDARIKPHHAPVLEVDRETTLKVDQLFAKGGSLHGLGT
;
A
#
# COMPACT_ATOMS: atom_id res chain seq x y z
N ILE A 1 4.50 -27.57 -30.23
CA ILE A 1 5.25 -26.60 -31.07
C ILE A 1 5.81 -27.38 -32.25
N ASP A 2 5.38 -27.07 -33.47
CA ASP A 2 5.71 -27.90 -34.65
C ASP A 2 6.81 -27.31 -35.54
N LYS A 3 7.02 -25.98 -35.52
CA LYS A 3 8.16 -25.29 -36.19
C LYS A 3 8.54 -24.00 -35.45
N ILE A 4 9.84 -23.69 -35.43
CA ILE A 4 10.40 -22.44 -34.89
C ILE A 4 11.23 -21.78 -36.01
N TYR A 5 11.00 -20.49 -36.28
CA TYR A 5 11.74 -19.72 -37.27
C TYR A 5 12.49 -18.59 -36.60
N HIS A 6 13.72 -18.34 -37.03
CA HIS A 6 14.56 -17.26 -36.51
C HIS A 6 15.54 -16.77 -37.58
N ARG A 7 16.10 -15.58 -37.39
CA ARG A 7 17.17 -15.06 -38.26
C ARG A 7 18.47 -15.86 -38.04
N ARG A 8 19.39 -15.83 -39.00
CA ARG A 8 20.77 -16.31 -38.77
C ARG A 8 21.39 -15.48 -37.65
N ASN A 9 22.05 -16.13 -36.68
CA ASN A 9 22.57 -15.51 -35.45
C ASN A 9 21.47 -14.76 -34.67
N PRO A 10 20.42 -15.47 -34.20
CA PRO A 10 19.33 -14.82 -33.52
C PRO A 10 19.76 -14.26 -32.16
N LEU A 11 19.19 -13.12 -31.79
CA LEU A 11 19.22 -12.62 -30.42
C LEU A 11 17.99 -13.17 -29.69
N TRP A 12 18.21 -13.76 -28.52
CA TRP A 12 17.13 -14.24 -27.67
C TRP A 12 16.84 -13.17 -26.61
N HIS A 13 15.75 -12.43 -26.78
CA HIS A 13 15.32 -11.44 -25.80
C HIS A 13 14.64 -12.16 -24.64
N PHE A 14 15.05 -11.82 -23.42
CA PHE A 14 14.45 -12.33 -22.19
C PHE A 14 14.45 -11.21 -21.15
N THR A 15 13.58 -11.35 -20.16
CA THR A 15 13.49 -10.45 -19.01
C THR A 15 13.39 -11.25 -17.72
N VAL A 16 13.60 -10.60 -16.60
CA VAL A 16 13.41 -11.15 -15.26
C VAL A 16 12.38 -10.29 -14.55
N VAL A 17 11.39 -10.93 -13.93
CA VAL A 17 10.37 -10.28 -13.11
C VAL A 17 10.67 -10.54 -11.64
N GLY A 18 10.31 -9.59 -10.79
CA GLY A 18 10.60 -9.68 -9.37
C GLY A 18 10.14 -8.45 -8.63
N ARG A 19 10.76 -8.19 -7.48
CA ARG A 19 10.49 -6.97 -6.73
C ARG A 19 10.90 -5.74 -7.56
N PRO A 20 10.01 -4.75 -7.74
CA PRO A 20 10.32 -3.54 -8.50
C PRO A 20 11.48 -2.72 -7.90
N PRO A 21 12.18 -1.90 -8.71
CA PRO A 21 11.95 -1.70 -10.14
C PRO A 21 12.55 -2.82 -11.00
N GLN A 22 11.86 -3.19 -12.07
CA GLN A 22 12.31 -4.15 -13.10
C GLN A 22 12.02 -3.57 -14.50
N GLU A 23 12.29 -4.30 -15.58
CA GLU A 23 12.07 -3.78 -16.96
C GLU A 23 10.60 -3.35 -17.18
N ASP A 24 9.66 -4.10 -16.63
CA ASP A 24 8.22 -3.81 -16.63
C ASP A 24 7.86 -2.51 -15.89
N SER A 25 8.61 -2.12 -14.85
CA SER A 25 8.46 -0.80 -14.22
C SER A 25 8.70 0.34 -15.21
N GLY A 26 9.68 0.17 -16.11
CA GLY A 26 9.97 1.14 -17.18
C GLY A 26 8.82 1.26 -18.19
N PHE A 27 8.22 0.12 -18.57
CA PHE A 27 7.02 0.12 -19.39
C PHE A 27 5.82 0.75 -18.69
N GLY A 28 5.61 0.44 -17.40
CA GLY A 28 4.55 1.04 -16.58
C GLY A 28 4.67 2.56 -16.51
N TYR A 29 5.88 3.08 -16.28
CA TYR A 29 6.15 4.51 -16.29
C TYR A 29 5.83 5.14 -17.66
N LEU A 30 6.27 4.53 -18.76
CA LEU A 30 5.98 5.06 -20.10
C LEU A 30 4.48 5.05 -20.41
N ILE A 31 3.77 3.97 -20.08
CA ILE A 31 2.32 3.87 -20.25
C ILE A 31 1.64 4.99 -19.47
N HIS A 32 2.01 5.20 -18.20
CA HIS A 32 1.47 6.26 -17.35
C HIS A 32 1.62 7.65 -17.99
N GLN A 33 2.82 7.96 -18.52
CA GLN A 33 3.06 9.23 -19.24
C GLN A 33 2.20 9.38 -20.51
N LEU A 34 1.98 8.28 -21.24
CA LEU A 34 1.16 8.28 -22.46
C LEU A 34 -0.33 8.44 -22.18
N VAL A 35 -0.83 7.83 -21.11
CA VAL A 35 -2.27 7.88 -20.75
C VAL A 35 -2.63 9.10 -19.90
N GLY A 36 -1.66 9.73 -19.23
CA GLY A 36 -1.87 10.89 -18.37
C GLY A 36 -2.74 12.00 -19.00
N PRO A 37 -2.50 12.43 -20.25
CA PRO A 37 -3.35 13.43 -20.92
C PRO A 37 -4.81 13.01 -21.16
N LEU A 38 -5.09 11.70 -21.15
CA LEU A 38 -6.44 11.14 -21.35
C LEU A 38 -7.23 11.02 -20.04
N LEU A 39 -6.54 11.16 -18.90
CA LEU A 39 -7.12 10.94 -17.59
C LEU A 39 -8.36 11.80 -17.30
N PRO A 40 -8.41 13.11 -17.62
CA PRO A 40 -9.62 13.90 -17.37
C PRO A 40 -10.84 13.47 -18.21
N SER A 41 -10.60 12.89 -19.40
CA SER A 41 -11.67 12.36 -20.25
C SER A 41 -12.19 11.00 -19.79
N GLU A 42 -11.29 10.15 -19.29
CA GLU A 42 -11.65 8.81 -18.78
C GLU A 42 -12.25 8.91 -17.37
N PHE A 43 -11.68 9.74 -16.50
CA PHE A 43 -12.08 9.91 -15.10
C PHE A 43 -12.38 11.38 -14.79
N PRO A 44 -13.58 11.88 -15.14
CA PRO A 44 -13.95 13.27 -14.86
C PRO A 44 -13.83 13.60 -13.37
N GLY A 45 -13.10 14.67 -13.06
CA GLY A 45 -12.86 15.14 -11.68
C GLY A 45 -11.52 14.67 -11.09
N ILE A 46 -10.93 13.58 -11.60
CA ILE A 46 -9.58 13.17 -11.19
C ILE A 46 -8.57 14.12 -11.83
N LYS A 47 -7.70 14.70 -11.00
CA LYS A 47 -6.61 15.59 -11.39
C LYS A 47 -5.30 14.82 -11.55
N GLU A 48 -5.03 13.88 -10.64
CA GLU A 48 -3.87 13.00 -10.68
C GLU A 48 -4.24 11.59 -10.25
N LEU A 49 -3.56 10.60 -10.84
CA LEU A 49 -3.67 9.19 -10.49
C LEU A 49 -2.28 8.57 -10.59
N HIS A 50 -1.90 7.78 -9.59
CA HIS A 50 -0.64 7.08 -9.54
C HIS A 50 -0.89 5.62 -9.11
N ALA A 51 -0.63 4.70 -10.02
CA ALA A 51 -0.49 3.28 -9.70
C ALA A 51 0.91 3.03 -9.16
N VAL A 52 0.99 2.71 -7.87
CA VAL A 52 2.27 2.67 -7.14
C VAL A 52 2.99 1.37 -7.46
N ASP A 53 3.89 1.42 -8.44
CA ASP A 53 4.63 0.27 -8.95
C ASP A 53 5.33 -0.53 -7.85
N VAL A 54 6.05 0.17 -6.97
CA VAL A 54 6.78 -0.44 -5.83
C VAL A 54 5.89 -1.14 -4.81
N ALA A 55 4.57 -0.96 -4.86
CA ALA A 55 3.59 -1.68 -4.06
C ALA A 55 3.07 -2.97 -4.74
N GLY A 56 3.67 -3.39 -5.87
CA GLY A 56 3.26 -4.58 -6.64
C GLY A 56 2.41 -4.24 -7.88
N VAL A 57 2.64 -3.08 -8.50
CA VAL A 57 1.90 -2.52 -9.66
C VAL A 57 0.46 -2.11 -9.35
N HIS A 58 -0.41 -3.07 -9.05
CA HIS A 58 -1.85 -2.83 -8.90
C HIS A 58 -2.35 -2.63 -7.46
N PRO A 59 -1.75 -3.19 -6.38
CA PRO A 59 -2.33 -3.17 -5.04
C PRO A 59 -2.73 -1.80 -4.50
N LEU A 60 -2.00 -0.73 -4.86
CA LEU A 60 -2.21 0.62 -4.35
C LEU A 60 -2.37 1.63 -5.48
N LEU A 61 -3.48 2.36 -5.45
CA LEU A 61 -3.71 3.58 -6.21
C LEU A 61 -3.71 4.79 -5.26
N LEU A 62 -3.00 5.84 -5.66
CA LEU A 62 -3.10 7.17 -5.07
C LEU A 62 -3.79 8.09 -6.08
N ALA A 63 -4.75 8.89 -5.63
CA ALA A 63 -5.48 9.80 -6.50
C ALA A 63 -5.73 11.16 -5.85
N ILE A 64 -5.79 12.19 -6.69
CA ILE A 64 -6.24 13.53 -6.32
C ILE A 64 -7.49 13.83 -7.16
N GLY A 65 -8.61 14.04 -6.50
CA GLY A 65 -9.90 14.34 -7.12
C GLY A 65 -10.39 15.76 -6.82
N SER A 66 -11.50 16.16 -7.44
CA SER A 66 -12.21 17.40 -7.07
C SER A 66 -13.33 17.14 -6.06
N GLU A 67 -13.56 18.07 -5.13
CA GLU A 67 -14.71 18.03 -4.21
C GLU A 67 -15.54 19.32 -4.30
N ARG A 68 -16.59 19.30 -5.13
CA ARG A 68 -17.36 20.51 -5.52
C ARG A 68 -18.80 20.50 -5.05
N TYR A 69 -19.29 19.40 -4.47
CA TYR A 69 -20.73 19.21 -4.32
C TYR A 69 -21.37 20.22 -3.37
N MET A 70 -20.79 20.51 -2.20
CA MET A 70 -21.49 21.30 -1.17
C MET A 70 -20.57 22.31 -0.44
N PRO A 71 -20.25 23.46 -1.03
CA PRO A 71 -19.33 24.44 -0.43
C PRO A 71 -19.86 25.13 0.84
N PHE A 72 -21.14 24.94 1.19
CA PHE A 72 -21.82 25.64 2.29
C PHE A 72 -21.95 24.82 3.58
N ARG A 73 -21.42 23.60 3.62
CA ARG A 73 -21.41 22.74 4.82
C ARG A 73 -19.99 22.26 5.10
N GLN A 74 -19.78 21.65 6.26
CA GLN A 74 -18.48 21.07 6.61
C GLN A 74 -18.04 20.09 5.51
N SER A 75 -16.84 20.28 4.98
CA SER A 75 -16.26 19.42 3.94
C SER A 75 -16.20 17.98 4.43
N GLN A 76 -16.77 17.09 3.63
CA GLN A 76 -16.73 15.65 3.82
C GLN A 76 -16.67 14.96 2.46
N PRO A 77 -16.07 13.76 2.35
CA PRO A 77 -15.97 13.06 1.08
C PRO A 77 -17.35 12.83 0.47
N GLU A 78 -17.60 13.37 -0.72
CA GLU A 78 -18.86 13.22 -1.46
C GLU A 78 -18.61 12.97 -2.94
N GLU A 79 -18.13 13.98 -3.66
CA GLU A 79 -17.81 13.87 -5.07
C GLU A 79 -16.62 12.92 -5.27
N ILE A 80 -15.61 13.00 -4.40
CA ILE A 80 -14.42 12.12 -4.49
C ILE A 80 -14.78 10.64 -4.28
N LEU A 81 -15.88 10.33 -3.57
CA LEU A 81 -16.38 8.95 -3.46
C LEU A 81 -17.02 8.46 -4.77
N THR A 82 -17.66 9.34 -5.52
CA THR A 82 -18.19 9.01 -6.85
C THR A 82 -17.03 8.70 -7.80
N GLN A 83 -15.99 9.54 -7.78
CA GLN A 83 -14.78 9.34 -8.57
C GLN A 83 -14.02 8.06 -8.16
N ALA A 84 -13.93 7.76 -6.86
CA ALA A 84 -13.31 6.53 -6.36
C ALA A 84 -14.01 5.27 -6.86
N ASN A 85 -15.35 5.26 -6.87
CA ASN A 85 -16.12 4.14 -7.43
C ASN A 85 -15.91 4.00 -8.95
N HIS A 86 -15.76 5.12 -9.67
CA HIS A 86 -15.44 5.08 -11.10
C HIS A 86 -14.06 4.48 -11.35
N LEU A 87 -13.03 4.92 -10.61
CA LEU A 87 -11.68 4.36 -10.67
C LEU A 87 -11.69 2.85 -10.42
N LEU A 88 -12.33 2.40 -9.34
CA LEU A 88 -12.39 0.97 -9.01
C LEU A 88 -13.34 0.15 -9.89
N GLY A 89 -14.17 0.80 -10.71
CA GLY A 89 -15.09 0.16 -11.66
C GLY A 89 -14.56 0.03 -13.09
N SER A 90 -13.43 0.66 -13.42
CA SER A 90 -12.94 0.79 -14.80
C SER A 90 -11.60 0.09 -15.03
N GLY A 91 -11.47 -0.53 -16.21
CA GLY A 91 -10.19 -0.98 -16.78
C GLY A 91 -9.22 -1.65 -15.81
N GLN A 92 -7.94 -1.26 -15.89
CA GLN A 92 -6.86 -1.78 -15.03
C GLN A 92 -6.92 -1.22 -13.60
N THR A 93 -7.49 -0.03 -13.39
CA THR A 93 -7.62 0.57 -12.05
C THR A 93 -8.56 -0.23 -11.16
N SER A 94 -9.47 -1.01 -11.74
CA SER A 94 -10.31 -1.97 -11.02
C SER A 94 -9.54 -3.10 -10.34
N LEU A 95 -8.26 -3.34 -10.68
CA LEU A 95 -7.44 -4.36 -10.03
C LEU A 95 -6.95 -3.94 -8.64
N ALA A 96 -6.94 -2.63 -8.35
CA ALA A 96 -6.42 -2.12 -7.09
C ALA A 96 -7.28 -2.49 -5.89
N LYS A 97 -6.61 -2.81 -4.77
CA LYS A 97 -7.29 -3.15 -3.51
C LYS A 97 -7.23 -2.03 -2.48
N TYR A 98 -6.27 -1.14 -2.57
CA TYR A 98 -6.23 0.11 -1.83
C TYR A 98 -6.35 1.28 -2.80
N LEU A 99 -7.31 2.16 -2.56
CA LEU A 99 -7.38 3.47 -3.19
C LEU A 99 -7.34 4.53 -2.11
N TRP A 100 -6.27 5.30 -2.07
CA TRP A 100 -6.18 6.49 -1.24
C TRP A 100 -6.45 7.69 -2.13
N ILE A 101 -7.51 8.44 -1.84
CA ILE A 101 -7.93 9.58 -2.64
C ILE A 101 -8.15 10.79 -1.73
N ALA A 102 -7.62 11.94 -2.13
CA ALA A 102 -7.95 13.20 -1.47
C ALA A 102 -8.51 14.24 -2.43
N ALA A 103 -9.26 15.17 -1.87
CA ALA A 103 -9.70 16.36 -2.58
C ALA A 103 -8.54 17.33 -2.79
N ALA A 104 -8.44 17.88 -4.00
CA ALA A 104 -7.42 18.85 -4.37
C ALA A 104 -7.64 20.25 -3.78
N ASP A 105 -8.83 20.50 -3.24
CA ASP A 105 -9.29 21.82 -2.81
C ASP A 105 -8.56 22.31 -1.54
N ASP A 106 -7.85 21.41 -0.84
CA ASP A 106 -7.17 21.71 0.44
C ASP A 106 -5.71 22.20 0.28
N ASP A 107 -4.99 21.76 -0.77
CA ASP A 107 -3.63 22.20 -1.10
C ASP A 107 -3.38 21.97 -2.61
N PRO A 108 -3.02 22.99 -3.39
CA PRO A 108 -2.80 22.83 -4.84
C PRO A 108 -1.38 22.37 -5.21
N HIS A 109 -0.42 22.22 -4.27
CA HIS A 109 1.00 22.00 -4.59
C HIS A 109 1.53 20.59 -4.31
N TRP A 110 0.71 19.69 -3.80
CA TRP A 110 1.12 18.30 -3.54
C TRP A 110 0.72 17.40 -4.70
N SER A 111 1.47 16.31 -4.89
CA SER A 111 1.30 15.39 -6.01
C SER A 111 1.27 13.95 -5.51
N THR A 112 0.54 13.11 -6.22
CA THR A 112 0.55 11.65 -6.06
C THR A 112 1.94 11.03 -6.29
N SER A 113 2.85 11.75 -6.96
CA SER A 113 4.24 11.32 -7.20
C SER A 113 5.15 11.51 -5.99
N ASP A 114 4.84 12.46 -5.09
CA ASP A 114 5.50 12.58 -3.78
C ASP A 114 4.76 11.70 -2.77
N ILE A 115 5.04 10.40 -2.81
CA ILE A 115 4.34 9.40 -1.99
C ILE A 115 4.42 9.73 -0.49
N PRO A 116 5.58 10.06 0.11
CA PRO A 116 5.65 10.49 1.52
C PRO A 116 4.84 11.76 1.80
N GLY A 117 4.91 12.78 0.94
CA GLY A 117 4.06 13.97 1.05
C GLY A 117 2.57 13.64 1.00
N PHE A 118 2.16 12.76 0.09
CA PHE A 118 0.79 12.28 -0.06
C PHE A 118 0.28 11.58 1.20
N PHE A 119 1.04 10.63 1.76
CA PHE A 119 0.64 9.93 2.99
C PHE A 119 0.55 10.90 4.18
N ARG A 120 1.49 11.85 4.33
CA ARG A 120 1.39 12.88 5.39
C ARG A 120 0.13 13.73 5.22
N HIS A 121 -0.16 14.20 4.01
CA HIS A 121 -1.37 14.98 3.72
C HIS A 121 -2.64 14.23 4.13
N MET A 122 -2.74 12.95 3.75
CA MET A 122 -3.86 12.06 4.09
C MET A 122 -3.96 11.85 5.61
N LEU A 123 -2.87 11.46 6.26
CA LEU A 123 -2.84 11.09 7.66
C LEU A 123 -3.07 12.28 8.60
N GLU A 124 -2.77 13.51 8.18
CA GLU A 124 -3.11 14.73 8.91
C GLU A 124 -4.62 15.04 8.94
N ARG A 125 -5.39 14.48 8.01
CA ARG A 125 -6.78 14.87 7.72
C ARG A 125 -7.80 13.75 7.90
N VAL A 126 -7.38 12.49 7.77
CA VAL A 126 -8.28 11.35 7.73
C VAL A 126 -9.05 11.14 9.03
N ASP A 127 -10.37 11.00 8.99
CA ASP A 127 -11.17 10.56 10.15
C ASP A 127 -11.52 9.08 9.98
N TRP A 128 -10.86 8.19 10.74
CA TRP A 128 -11.09 6.75 10.68
C TRP A 128 -12.50 6.30 11.09
N LYS A 129 -13.31 7.19 11.66
CA LYS A 129 -14.73 6.91 11.92
C LYS A 129 -15.62 7.03 10.69
N ARG A 130 -15.12 7.65 9.61
CA ARG A 130 -15.92 8.06 8.43
C ARG A 130 -15.27 7.69 7.10
N ASP A 131 -13.96 7.86 6.98
CA ASP A 131 -13.25 7.94 5.69
C ASP A 131 -12.86 6.57 5.13
N LEU A 132 -13.34 5.48 5.72
CA LEU A 132 -13.06 4.10 5.33
C LEU A 132 -14.25 3.47 4.60
N HIS A 133 -14.08 3.16 3.33
CA HIS A 133 -15.15 2.59 2.51
C HIS A 133 -14.73 1.23 1.95
N PHE A 134 -15.26 0.17 2.55
CA PHE A 134 -14.91 -1.21 2.21
C PHE A 134 -15.82 -1.81 1.13
N GLN A 135 -15.21 -2.57 0.23
CA GLN A 135 -15.89 -3.59 -0.58
C GLN A 135 -15.36 -4.95 -0.12
N THR A 136 -16.13 -5.69 0.67
CA THR A 136 -15.62 -6.84 1.43
C THR A 136 -15.69 -8.18 0.71
N ARG A 137 -16.41 -8.24 -0.42
CA ARG A 137 -16.58 -9.42 -1.27
C ARG A 137 -16.57 -9.00 -2.73
N THR A 138 -15.39 -8.85 -3.30
CA THR A 138 -15.21 -8.33 -4.66
C THR A 138 -14.07 -9.05 -5.37
N THR A 139 -13.90 -8.74 -6.65
CA THR A 139 -12.82 -9.28 -7.46
C THR A 139 -11.54 -8.46 -7.32
N ILE A 140 -10.41 -9.16 -7.31
CA ILE A 140 -9.07 -8.57 -7.27
C ILE A 140 -8.20 -9.22 -8.36
N ASP A 141 -6.98 -8.70 -8.52
CA ASP A 141 -5.98 -9.28 -9.42
C ASP A 141 -5.80 -10.78 -9.15
N THR A 142 -5.74 -11.58 -10.22
CA THR A 142 -5.47 -13.01 -10.16
C THR A 142 -4.14 -13.34 -9.48
N LEU A 143 -3.18 -12.42 -9.57
CA LEU A 143 -1.84 -12.57 -8.98
C LEU A 143 -1.76 -12.06 -7.54
N ASP A 144 -2.84 -11.49 -7.00
CA ASP A 144 -2.89 -11.09 -5.60
C ASP A 144 -3.17 -12.31 -4.71
N TYR A 145 -2.16 -12.67 -3.92
CA TYR A 145 -2.17 -13.82 -3.01
C TYR A 145 -2.55 -13.46 -1.57
N SER A 146 -2.92 -12.21 -1.27
CA SER A 146 -3.42 -11.82 0.06
C SER A 146 -4.90 -12.18 0.27
N GLY A 147 -5.64 -12.39 -0.82
CA GLY A 147 -7.06 -12.77 -0.81
C GLY A 147 -7.32 -14.19 -0.33
N SER A 148 -8.59 -14.51 -0.08
CA SER A 148 -9.04 -15.82 0.41
C SER A 148 -9.39 -16.82 -0.70
N GLY A 149 -9.23 -16.44 -1.97
CA GLY A 149 -9.53 -17.31 -3.10
C GLY A 149 -9.12 -16.72 -4.44
N TRP A 150 -9.33 -17.48 -5.50
CA TRP A 150 -9.00 -17.07 -6.87
C TRP A 150 -9.84 -15.88 -7.31
N ASN A 151 -9.18 -14.79 -7.72
CA ASN A 151 -9.83 -13.53 -8.09
C ASN A 151 -10.83 -13.01 -7.04
N ALA A 152 -10.63 -13.34 -5.76
CA ALA A 152 -11.56 -13.02 -4.69
C ALA A 152 -10.84 -12.34 -3.52
N GLY A 153 -11.35 -11.20 -3.10
CA GLY A 153 -10.83 -10.48 -1.95
C GLY A 153 -11.67 -9.28 -1.60
N SER A 154 -11.00 -8.21 -1.17
CA SER A 154 -11.65 -6.99 -0.75
C SER A 154 -10.89 -5.75 -1.22
N LYS A 155 -11.57 -4.62 -1.20
CA LYS A 155 -11.01 -3.31 -1.51
C LYS A 155 -11.32 -2.34 -0.38
N LEU A 156 -10.43 -1.37 -0.16
CA LEU A 156 -10.65 -0.23 0.72
C LEU A 156 -10.36 1.06 -0.05
N VAL A 157 -11.35 1.96 -0.03
CA VAL A 157 -11.13 3.37 -0.36
C VAL A 157 -10.93 4.13 0.95
N VAL A 158 -9.81 4.84 1.04
CA VAL A 158 -9.56 5.88 2.05
C VAL A 158 -9.78 7.22 1.36
N ALA A 159 -10.90 7.88 1.65
CA ALA A 159 -11.28 9.13 0.98
C ALA A 159 -11.23 10.30 1.97
N VAL A 160 -10.43 11.32 1.67
CA VAL A 160 -10.16 12.41 2.61
C VAL A 160 -10.41 13.76 1.94
N CYS A 161 -11.05 14.67 2.67
CA CYS A 161 -11.12 16.07 2.28
C CYS A 161 -11.28 16.96 3.53
N GLY A 162 -10.85 18.21 3.39
CA GLY A 162 -10.98 19.25 4.39
C GLY A 162 -9.70 19.54 5.16
N GLU A 163 -9.87 20.32 6.22
CA GLU A 163 -8.78 20.86 7.03
C GLU A 163 -7.99 19.80 7.78
N LYS A 164 -6.72 20.11 8.08
CA LYS A 164 -5.88 19.32 8.98
C LYS A 164 -6.53 19.18 10.35
N ILE A 165 -6.70 17.94 10.83
CA ILE A 165 -7.34 17.63 12.12
C ILE A 165 -6.36 17.09 13.18
N ARG A 166 -5.12 16.77 12.80
CA ARG A 166 -4.07 16.31 13.73
C ARG A 166 -2.67 16.70 13.26
N SER A 167 -1.72 16.72 14.20
CA SER A 167 -0.29 16.75 13.90
C SER A 167 0.29 15.35 14.02
N LEU A 168 1.18 14.97 13.10
CA LEU A 168 1.80 13.65 13.07
C LEU A 168 3.04 13.63 13.98
N ALA A 169 3.16 12.58 14.79
CA ALA A 169 4.31 12.39 15.66
C ALA A 169 5.55 11.97 14.86
N THR A 170 6.70 12.56 15.18
CA THR A 170 7.98 12.34 14.49
C THR A 170 8.95 11.47 15.29
N GLU A 171 8.58 11.11 16.52
CA GLU A 171 9.40 10.32 17.44
C GLU A 171 8.52 9.40 18.26
N ILE A 172 9.04 8.21 18.59
CA ILE A 172 8.37 7.25 19.48
C ILE A 172 8.68 7.64 20.92
N GLU A 173 7.66 7.95 21.71
CA GLU A 173 7.86 8.23 23.13
C GLU A 173 8.38 6.99 23.88
N SER A 174 9.35 7.18 24.78
CA SER A 174 9.85 6.11 25.66
C SER A 174 8.79 5.55 26.63
N SER A 175 7.68 6.27 26.77
CA SER A 175 6.48 5.88 27.51
C SER A 175 5.64 4.83 26.77
N LEU A 176 5.82 4.67 25.45
CA LEU A 176 5.04 3.73 24.65
C LEU A 176 5.24 2.30 25.19
N ARG A 177 4.12 1.60 25.37
CA ARG A 177 4.06 0.21 25.78
C ARG A 177 3.39 -0.60 24.70
N LEU A 178 4.00 -1.73 24.36
CA LEU A 178 3.45 -2.71 23.46
C LEU A 178 3.28 -4.04 24.23
N PRO A 179 2.36 -4.91 23.80
CA PRO A 179 2.25 -6.27 24.31
C PRO A 179 3.56 -7.06 24.18
N GLN A 180 3.70 -8.15 24.95
CA GLN A 180 4.88 -9.03 24.86
C GLN A 180 5.01 -9.72 23.49
N THR A 181 3.91 -9.82 22.74
CA THR A 181 3.90 -10.35 21.38
C THR A 181 4.54 -9.41 20.36
N CYS A 182 4.70 -8.12 20.70
CA CYS A 182 5.40 -7.13 19.91
C CYS A 182 6.88 -7.06 20.35
N LYS A 183 7.80 -7.09 19.40
CA LYS A 183 9.24 -7.11 19.67
C LYS A 183 9.87 -5.73 19.65
N THR A 184 9.55 -4.93 18.64
CA THR A 184 10.06 -3.57 18.48
C THR A 184 9.06 -2.72 17.70
N ALA A 185 9.21 -1.40 17.78
CA ALA A 185 8.50 -0.45 16.95
C ALA A 185 9.47 0.59 16.38
N GLU A 186 9.26 0.92 15.12
CA GLU A 186 10.06 1.85 14.33
C GLU A 186 9.14 2.88 13.65
N LEU A 187 9.72 4.03 13.30
CA LEU A 187 9.04 5.03 12.48
C LEU A 187 9.56 4.97 11.05
N ILE A 188 8.66 4.94 10.07
CA ILE A 188 9.01 5.10 8.64
C ILE A 188 8.81 6.56 8.18
N ASP A 189 7.76 7.21 8.67
CA ASP A 189 7.41 8.61 8.36
C ASP A 189 6.58 9.15 9.52
N PRO A 190 6.42 10.49 9.69
CA PRO A 190 5.58 11.05 10.73
C PRO A 190 4.20 10.39 10.76
N GLY A 191 3.81 9.90 11.92
CA GLY A 191 2.51 9.29 12.16
C GLY A 191 2.29 7.87 11.63
N ILE A 192 3.33 7.22 11.08
CA ILE A 192 3.29 5.82 10.66
C ILE A 192 4.21 4.97 11.55
N LEU A 193 3.60 4.21 12.46
CA LEU A 193 4.31 3.29 13.33
C LEU A 193 4.41 1.91 12.69
N VAL A 194 5.60 1.36 12.55
CA VAL A 194 5.83 0.00 12.08
C VAL A 194 6.16 -0.86 13.29
N VAL A 195 5.33 -1.86 13.58
CA VAL A 195 5.47 -2.69 14.78
C VAL A 195 5.82 -4.12 14.36
N GLU A 196 6.97 -4.60 14.82
CA GLU A 196 7.36 -6.00 14.65
C GLU A 196 6.59 -6.86 15.64
N HIS A 197 5.87 -7.84 15.12
CA HIS A 197 5.06 -8.75 15.90
C HIS A 197 5.54 -10.19 15.71
N LYS A 198 5.16 -11.11 16.60
CA LYS A 198 5.33 -12.54 16.31
C LYS A 198 4.67 -12.91 14.98
N SER A 199 5.26 -13.89 14.30
CA SER A 199 4.81 -14.38 12.99
C SER A 199 3.34 -14.78 13.04
N PHE A 200 2.63 -14.52 11.95
CA PHE A 200 1.22 -14.87 11.82
C PHE A 200 1.07 -16.41 11.83
N GLU A 201 0.19 -16.91 12.71
CA GLU A 201 -0.13 -18.34 12.79
C GLU A 201 -1.42 -18.62 12.02
N ASP A 202 -2.51 -18.04 12.48
CA ASP A 202 -3.85 -18.12 11.90
C ASP A 202 -4.70 -16.92 12.33
N TYR A 203 -5.86 -16.74 11.71
CA TYR A 203 -6.76 -15.62 12.00
C TYR A 203 -7.38 -15.67 13.41
N GLY A 204 -7.60 -16.85 13.98
CA GLY A 204 -8.15 -17.00 15.32
C GLY A 204 -7.14 -16.60 16.40
N THR A 205 -5.89 -17.02 16.24
CA THR A 205 -4.79 -16.60 17.12
C THR A 205 -4.51 -15.10 16.96
N THR A 206 -4.48 -14.61 15.72
CA THR A 206 -4.31 -13.18 15.40
C THR A 206 -5.38 -12.31 16.05
N GLN A 207 -6.64 -12.75 16.08
CA GLN A 207 -7.70 -11.98 16.72
C GLN A 207 -7.37 -11.67 18.20
N ASN A 208 -6.90 -12.65 18.96
CA ASN A 208 -6.51 -12.44 20.36
C ASN A 208 -5.31 -11.48 20.49
N GLU A 209 -4.33 -11.58 19.58
CA GLU A 209 -3.16 -10.69 19.55
C GLU A 209 -3.55 -9.24 19.27
N ILE A 210 -4.46 -9.03 18.32
CA ILE A 210 -4.99 -7.70 17.99
C ILE A 210 -5.82 -7.13 19.15
N GLU A 211 -6.62 -7.96 19.83
CA GLU A 211 -7.39 -7.55 21.01
C GLU A 211 -6.45 -7.09 22.14
N GLU A 212 -5.35 -7.81 22.40
CA GLU A 212 -4.33 -7.42 23.38
C GLU A 212 -3.62 -6.11 22.98
N LEU A 213 -3.22 -5.99 21.71
CA LEU A 213 -2.58 -4.79 21.18
C LEU A 213 -3.48 -3.58 21.29
N THR A 214 -4.69 -3.66 20.77
CA THR A 214 -5.65 -2.53 20.79
C THR A 214 -6.00 -2.13 22.21
N SER A 215 -6.23 -3.08 23.12
CA SER A 215 -6.47 -2.82 24.55
C SER A 215 -5.30 -2.14 25.26
N THR A 216 -4.07 -2.41 24.80
CA THR A 216 -2.85 -1.79 25.33
C THR A 216 -2.70 -0.37 24.80
N LEU A 217 -2.97 -0.15 23.51
CA LEU A 217 -2.87 1.15 22.86
C LEU A 217 -3.98 2.12 23.27
N GLU A 218 -5.20 1.64 23.55
CA GLU A 218 -6.34 2.45 24.02
C GLU A 218 -6.01 3.24 25.29
N LYS A 219 -5.13 2.71 26.14
CA LYS A 219 -4.72 3.32 27.43
C LYS A 219 -3.61 4.37 27.27
N GLN A 220 -3.21 4.68 26.05
CA GLN A 220 -2.04 5.50 25.72
C GLN A 220 -2.41 6.61 24.75
N ASN A 221 -1.61 7.68 24.73
CA ASN A 221 -1.82 8.76 23.77
C ASN A 221 -1.28 8.38 22.39
N MET A 222 -2.17 7.92 21.50
CA MET A 222 -1.82 7.53 20.13
C MET A 222 -2.24 8.57 19.09
N SER A 223 -2.64 9.78 19.50
CA SER A 223 -3.19 10.80 18.60
C SER A 223 -2.25 11.24 17.48
N GLY A 224 -0.93 11.13 17.69
CA GLY A 224 0.10 11.43 16.70
C GLY A 224 0.43 10.31 15.72
N PHE A 225 -0.08 9.08 15.93
CA PHE A 225 0.18 7.89 15.11
C PHE A 225 -1.12 7.34 14.50
N PRO A 226 -1.72 8.01 13.51
CA PRO A 226 -2.97 7.54 12.91
C PRO A 226 -2.87 6.18 12.23
N LEU A 227 -1.68 5.74 11.80
CA LEU A 227 -1.47 4.46 11.11
C LEU A 227 -0.42 3.61 11.83
N ILE A 228 -0.75 2.34 12.05
CA ILE A 228 0.14 1.31 12.55
C ILE A 228 0.18 0.18 11.51
N VAL A 229 1.37 -0.33 11.21
CA VAL A 229 1.53 -1.51 10.36
C VAL A 229 2.23 -2.63 11.12
N LEU A 230 1.58 -3.79 11.23
CA LEU A 230 2.16 -4.98 11.84
C LEU A 230 2.95 -5.77 10.81
N VAL A 231 4.20 -6.12 11.14
CA VAL A 231 5.13 -6.75 10.20
C VAL A 231 5.99 -7.82 10.89
N ASP A 232 6.61 -8.68 10.08
CA ASP A 232 7.55 -9.70 10.58
C ASP A 232 8.95 -9.12 10.91
N ASP A 233 9.34 -8.00 10.29
CA ASP A 233 10.64 -7.32 10.49
C ASP A 233 10.46 -5.80 10.36
N ALA A 234 10.37 -5.10 11.49
CA ALA A 234 10.18 -3.66 11.49
C ALA A 234 11.41 -2.91 10.99
N THR A 235 12.61 -3.42 11.26
CA THR A 235 13.88 -2.80 10.84
C THR A 235 14.01 -2.82 9.31
N PHE A 236 13.58 -3.89 8.65
CA PHE A 236 13.55 -3.95 7.19
C PHE A 236 12.53 -2.97 6.62
N VAL A 237 11.31 -2.95 7.17
CA VAL A 237 10.19 -2.16 6.65
C VAL A 237 10.42 -0.67 6.82
N SER A 238 11.03 -0.22 7.93
CA SER A 238 11.29 1.19 8.21
C SER A 238 12.51 1.77 7.48
N ARG A 239 13.32 0.96 6.79
CA ARG A 239 14.52 1.44 6.07
C ARG A 239 14.21 2.46 4.97
N ASN A 240 13.11 2.25 4.24
CA ASN A 240 12.71 3.11 3.13
C ASN A 240 11.23 2.89 2.76
N TYR A 241 10.66 3.84 2.02
CA TYR A 241 9.26 3.82 1.64
C TYR A 241 8.92 2.66 0.71
N GLU A 242 9.85 2.21 -0.13
CA GLU A 242 9.65 1.08 -1.03
C GLU A 242 9.46 -0.24 -0.28
N ASN A 243 10.15 -0.44 0.85
CA ASN A 243 9.94 -1.57 1.76
C ASN A 243 8.58 -1.46 2.45
N PHE A 244 8.23 -0.29 2.95
CA PHE A 244 6.93 -0.02 3.55
C PHE A 244 5.77 -0.29 2.58
N LEU A 245 5.81 0.28 1.38
CA LEU A 245 4.77 0.13 0.36
C LEU A 245 4.65 -1.32 -0.09
N TRP A 246 5.77 -1.96 -0.40
CA TRP A 246 5.80 -3.37 -0.81
C TRP A 246 5.18 -4.27 0.26
N VAL A 247 5.67 -4.20 1.50
CA VAL A 247 5.21 -5.08 2.57
C VAL A 247 3.75 -4.82 2.91
N THR A 248 3.37 -3.56 3.12
CA THR A 248 2.02 -3.17 3.56
C THR A 248 0.96 -3.60 2.55
N PHE A 249 1.18 -3.30 1.28
CA PHE A 249 0.13 -3.45 0.27
C PHE A 249 0.18 -4.77 -0.49
N THR A 250 1.29 -5.51 -0.51
CA THR A 250 1.28 -6.86 -1.12
C THR A 250 0.78 -7.94 -0.16
N ARG A 251 0.87 -7.74 1.16
CA ARG A 251 0.59 -8.78 2.17
C ARG A 251 -0.72 -8.61 2.95
N SER A 252 -1.50 -7.59 2.62
CA SER A 252 -2.74 -7.27 3.33
C SER A 252 -3.95 -7.30 2.40
N ASN A 253 -5.00 -7.99 2.82
CA ASN A 253 -6.33 -8.01 2.24
C ASN A 253 -7.28 -7.14 3.10
N PRO A 254 -7.77 -6.00 2.58
CA PRO A 254 -8.39 -4.97 3.39
C PRO A 254 -9.43 -5.42 4.43
N SER A 255 -10.36 -6.31 4.09
CA SER A 255 -11.45 -6.73 4.98
C SER A 255 -11.02 -7.73 6.06
N HIS A 256 -9.86 -8.37 5.92
CA HIS A 256 -9.38 -9.40 6.83
C HIS A 256 -8.24 -8.88 7.72
N ASP A 257 -7.42 -7.99 7.17
CA ASP A 257 -6.15 -7.57 7.76
C ASP A 257 -6.17 -6.12 8.27
N ILE A 258 -7.32 -5.44 8.24
CA ILE A 258 -7.47 -4.09 8.81
C ILE A 258 -8.21 -4.17 10.14
N TYR A 259 -7.59 -3.57 11.14
CA TYR A 259 -8.10 -3.46 12.51
C TYR A 259 -8.00 -2.01 12.97
N GLY A 260 -8.52 -1.71 14.15
CA GLY A 260 -8.41 -0.37 14.70
C GLY A 260 -8.60 -0.33 16.20
N VAL A 261 -7.91 0.60 16.86
CA VAL A 261 -8.07 0.86 18.29
C VAL A 261 -9.45 1.48 18.52
N GLU A 262 -10.23 0.91 19.44
CA GLU A 262 -11.64 1.24 19.66
C GLU A 262 -12.48 1.14 18.36
N SER A 263 -12.31 0.04 17.62
CA SER A 263 -13.11 -0.21 16.42
C SER A 263 -14.60 -0.39 16.72
N PHE A 264 -15.46 -0.03 15.77
CA PHE A 264 -16.91 -0.11 15.91
C PHE A 264 -17.59 -0.36 14.57
N PHE A 265 -18.83 -0.86 14.64
CA PHE A 265 -19.77 -0.85 13.53
C PHE A 265 -20.93 0.09 13.86
N GLU A 266 -21.16 1.08 12.99
CA GLU A 266 -22.37 1.90 13.01
C GLU A 266 -23.20 1.57 11.76
N ASN A 267 -24.33 0.89 11.96
CA ASN A 267 -25.11 0.29 10.89
C ASN A 267 -24.26 -0.67 10.02
N LYS A 268 -23.88 -0.26 8.81
CA LYS A 268 -23.04 -1.01 7.87
C LYS A 268 -21.68 -0.36 7.62
N HIS A 269 -21.35 0.67 8.39
CA HIS A 269 -20.07 1.36 8.31
C HIS A 269 -19.15 0.84 9.42
N TRP A 270 -17.91 0.53 9.07
CA TRP A 270 -16.87 0.16 10.02
C TRP A 270 -15.86 1.30 10.14
N GLY A 271 -15.41 1.57 11.36
CA GLY A 271 -14.36 2.54 11.62
C GLY A 271 -13.70 2.31 12.97
N CYS A 272 -12.77 3.19 13.33
CA CYS A 272 -12.11 3.19 14.63
C CYS A 272 -11.90 4.60 15.17
N ARG A 273 -11.71 4.73 16.50
CA ARG A 273 -11.52 6.04 17.17
C ARG A 273 -10.05 6.36 17.43
N GLY A 274 -9.21 5.33 17.54
CA GLY A 274 -7.76 5.46 17.60
C GLY A 274 -7.08 5.11 16.28
N PRO A 275 -5.80 4.69 16.31
CA PRO A 275 -5.05 4.31 15.11
C PRO A 275 -5.72 3.20 14.31
N LEU A 276 -5.60 3.30 12.97
CA LEU A 276 -5.85 2.20 12.05
C LEU A 276 -4.64 1.26 12.09
N ILE A 277 -4.89 -0.04 12.12
CA ILE A 277 -3.86 -1.08 12.11
C ILE A 277 -3.99 -1.88 10.81
N ILE A 278 -2.91 -2.01 10.05
CA ILE A 278 -2.82 -2.90 8.89
C ILE A 278 -1.90 -4.06 9.24
N ASP A 279 -2.40 -5.29 9.23
CA ASP A 279 -1.59 -6.50 9.41
C ASP A 279 -0.96 -6.92 8.08
N ALA A 280 0.33 -6.63 7.93
CA ALA A 280 1.14 -6.95 6.76
C ALA A 280 2.13 -8.10 7.02
N ARG A 281 1.91 -8.91 8.08
CA ARG A 281 2.67 -10.14 8.28
C ARG A 281 2.43 -11.13 7.15
N ILE A 282 3.35 -12.07 6.95
CA ILE A 282 3.21 -13.15 5.97
C ILE A 282 2.17 -14.16 6.46
N LYS A 283 1.14 -14.46 5.65
CA LYS A 283 0.13 -15.49 5.97
C LYS A 283 0.54 -16.84 5.36
N PRO A 284 0.12 -17.99 5.92
CA PRO A 284 0.50 -19.32 5.44
C PRO A 284 0.12 -19.63 3.98
N HIS A 285 -0.88 -18.94 3.43
CA HIS A 285 -1.32 -19.12 2.05
C HIS A 285 -0.60 -18.20 1.05
N HIS A 286 0.22 -17.26 1.52
CA HIS A 286 1.03 -16.43 0.64
C HIS A 286 2.06 -17.28 -0.11
N ALA A 287 2.42 -16.83 -1.32
CA ALA A 287 3.52 -17.44 -2.04
C ALA A 287 4.82 -17.35 -1.20
N PRO A 288 5.66 -18.40 -1.18
CA PRO A 288 6.98 -18.32 -0.57
C PRO A 288 7.77 -17.14 -1.13
N VAL A 289 8.55 -16.50 -0.27
CA VAL A 289 9.43 -15.40 -0.70
C VAL A 289 10.46 -15.95 -1.67
N LEU A 290 10.66 -15.25 -2.79
CA LEU A 290 11.72 -15.59 -3.73
C LEU A 290 13.08 -15.30 -3.09
N GLU A 291 13.84 -16.36 -2.79
CA GLU A 291 15.21 -16.25 -2.31
C GLU A 291 16.20 -16.37 -3.47
N VAL A 292 17.18 -15.48 -3.52
CA VAL A 292 18.23 -15.52 -4.54
C VAL A 292 19.20 -16.66 -4.21
N ASP A 293 19.40 -17.57 -5.16
CA ASP A 293 20.34 -18.67 -4.97
C ASP A 293 21.79 -18.15 -4.86
N ARG A 294 22.45 -18.48 -3.75
CA ARG A 294 23.79 -17.97 -3.42
C ARG A 294 24.84 -18.48 -4.41
N GLU A 295 24.75 -19.74 -4.84
CA GLU A 295 25.73 -20.28 -5.80
C GLU A 295 25.62 -19.60 -7.16
N THR A 296 24.39 -19.37 -7.63
CA THR A 296 24.11 -18.64 -8.86
C THR A 296 24.57 -17.19 -8.75
N THR A 297 24.31 -16.52 -7.63
CA THR A 297 24.79 -15.15 -7.36
C THR A 297 26.31 -15.08 -7.51
N LEU A 298 27.05 -15.97 -6.85
CA LEU A 298 28.51 -15.99 -6.92
C LEU A 298 29.03 -16.23 -8.34
N LYS A 299 28.37 -17.09 -9.13
CA LYS A 299 28.72 -17.30 -10.54
C LYS A 299 28.51 -16.03 -11.37
N VAL A 300 27.42 -15.31 -11.15
CA VAL A 300 27.13 -14.04 -11.83
C VAL A 300 28.13 -12.96 -11.42
N ASP A 301 28.40 -12.81 -10.12
CA ASP A 301 29.36 -11.85 -9.58
C ASP A 301 30.75 -12.02 -10.20
N GLN A 302 31.18 -13.27 -10.43
CA GLN A 302 32.45 -13.57 -11.10
C GLN A 302 32.52 -13.08 -12.55
N LEU A 303 31.39 -13.00 -13.26
CA LEU A 303 31.36 -12.47 -14.63
C LEU A 303 31.64 -10.96 -14.67
N PHE A 304 31.18 -10.23 -13.65
CA PHE A 304 31.35 -8.79 -13.52
C PHE A 304 32.64 -8.39 -12.78
N ALA A 305 33.24 -9.32 -12.03
CA ALA A 305 34.51 -9.11 -11.35
C ALA A 305 35.64 -8.75 -12.33
N LYS A 306 36.71 -8.14 -11.80
CA LYS A 306 37.88 -7.75 -12.59
C LYS A 306 38.48 -8.94 -13.34
N GLY A 307 38.46 -8.86 -14.68
CA GLY A 307 38.93 -9.92 -15.58
C GLY A 307 37.84 -10.89 -16.06
N GLY A 308 36.60 -10.74 -15.59
CA GLY A 308 35.43 -11.46 -16.08
C GLY A 308 34.94 -10.95 -17.44
N SER A 309 34.11 -11.75 -18.12
CA SER A 309 33.62 -11.46 -19.47
C SER A 309 32.68 -10.25 -19.55
N LEU A 310 32.09 -9.83 -18.43
CA LEU A 310 31.22 -8.67 -18.31
C LEU A 310 31.85 -7.55 -17.46
N HIS A 311 33.17 -7.61 -17.23
CA HIS A 311 33.87 -6.61 -16.45
C HIS A 311 33.70 -5.20 -17.04
N GLY A 312 33.25 -4.25 -16.21
CA GLY A 312 32.98 -2.87 -16.61
C GLY A 312 31.59 -2.63 -17.22
N LEU A 313 30.74 -3.66 -17.31
CA LEU A 313 29.35 -3.56 -17.76
C LEU A 313 28.33 -3.62 -16.60
N GLY A 314 28.80 -3.81 -15.37
CA GLY A 314 27.96 -3.71 -14.17
C GLY A 314 27.77 -2.25 -13.77
N THR A 315 26.54 -1.87 -13.44
CA THR A 315 26.19 -0.60 -12.79
C THR A 315 26.69 -0.54 -11.36
#